data_AF-A0A653LT90-F1
#
_entry.id   AF-A0A653LT90-F1
#
_cell.length_a   1.000
_cell.length_b   1.000
_cell.length_c   1.000
_cell.angle_alpha   90.00
_cell.angle_beta   90.00
_cell.angle_gamma   90.00
#
_symmetry.space_group_name_H-M   'P 1'
#
loop_
_entity.id
_entity.type
_entity.pdbx_description
1 polymer ?
#
loop_
_entity_poly.entity_id
_entity_poly.type
_entity_poly.pdbx_seq_one_letter_code
_entity_poly.pdbx_strand_id
1 'polypeptide(L)'
;MEKAEFTWQLEAYEKQGNLFLKWGTNAPFRAQQGRIYVYKGAFPSNPTDNAKTWSWDNEHQPEWNTGLPWGTGWNCAYVAEKPANGPYVYFIKLTTSKAMGPDVARIAEPSEVN
;
A
#
# COMPACT_ATOMS: atom_id res chain seq x y z
N MET A 1 3.82 -5.85 31.19
CA MET A 1 3.30 -4.98 30.12
C MET A 1 3.31 -5.81 28.85
N GLU A 2 2.15 -6.26 28.38
CA GLU A 2 2.06 -6.86 27.05
C GLU A 2 2.37 -5.76 26.02
N LYS A 3 3.30 -6.03 25.12
CA LYS A 3 3.60 -5.16 23.99
C LYS A 3 2.37 -5.24 23.09
N ALA A 4 1.62 -4.14 22.95
CA ALA A 4 0.53 -4.11 21.99
C ALA A 4 1.11 -4.35 20.59
N GLU A 5 0.69 -5.45 19.95
CA GLU A 5 1.09 -5.77 18.59
C GLU A 5 0.16 -5.03 17.62
N PHE A 6 0.76 -4.14 16.83
CA PHE A 6 0.06 -3.39 15.82
C PHE A 6 0.31 -4.02 14.46
N THR A 7 -0.77 -4.22 13.70
CA THR A 7 -0.75 -4.76 12.35
C THR A 7 -1.07 -3.67 11.34
N TRP A 8 -0.42 -3.75 10.18
CA TRP A 8 -0.79 -3.00 9.00
C TRP A 8 -0.77 -3.95 7.82
N GLN A 9 -1.69 -3.75 6.89
CA GLN A 9 -1.82 -4.62 5.73
C GLN A 9 -2.06 -3.77 4.49
N LEU A 10 -1.43 -4.18 3.39
CA LEU A 10 -1.75 -3.71 2.04
C LEU A 10 -2.03 -4.93 1.16
N GLU A 11 -3.16 -4.88 0.48
CA GLU A 11 -3.66 -5.93 -0.39
C GLU A 11 -3.86 -5.37 -1.80
N ALA A 12 -3.44 -6.13 -2.81
CA ALA A 12 -3.74 -5.84 -4.20
C ALA A 12 -4.38 -7.04 -4.88
N TYR A 13 -5.44 -6.79 -5.65
CA TYR A 13 -6.21 -7.82 -6.33
C TYR A 13 -6.87 -7.28 -7.60
N GLU A 14 -7.30 -8.21 -8.44
CA GLU A 14 -8.06 -7.93 -9.64
C GLU A 14 -9.55 -7.93 -9.33
N LYS A 15 -10.28 -6.97 -9.86
CA LYS A 15 -11.74 -6.99 -9.84
C LYS A 15 -12.26 -6.31 -11.10
N GLN A 16 -13.01 -7.06 -11.90
CA GLN A 16 -13.61 -6.58 -13.15
C GLN A 16 -12.59 -5.96 -14.13
N GLY A 17 -11.42 -6.57 -14.26
CA GLY A 17 -10.32 -6.13 -15.13
C GLY A 17 -9.46 -5.00 -14.56
N ASN A 18 -9.77 -4.50 -13.37
CA ASN A 18 -9.07 -3.35 -12.77
C ASN A 18 -8.25 -3.74 -11.55
N LEU A 19 -7.22 -2.95 -11.28
CA LEU A 19 -6.42 -3.03 -10.06
C LEU A 19 -7.15 -2.36 -8.90
N PHE A 20 -7.49 -3.18 -7.91
CA PHE A 20 -8.04 -2.74 -6.64
C PHE A 20 -6.98 -2.86 -5.54
N LEU A 21 -7.01 -1.91 -4.62
CA LEU A 21 -6.19 -1.90 -3.42
C LEU A 21 -7.06 -1.83 -2.17
N LYS A 22 -6.65 -2.55 -1.14
CA LYS A 22 -7.26 -2.52 0.19
C LYS A 22 -6.18 -2.46 1.24
N TRP A 23 -6.43 -1.73 2.32
CA TRP A 23 -5.48 -1.61 3.41
C TRP A 23 -6.19 -1.45 4.75
N GLY A 24 -5.48 -1.70 5.84
CA GLY A 24 -6.02 -1.58 7.18
C GLY A 24 -4.93 -1.61 8.25
N THR A 25 -5.27 -1.13 9.44
CA THR A 25 -4.44 -1.19 10.63
C THR A 25 -5.28 -1.29 11.90
N ASN A 26 -4.75 -1.92 12.93
CA ASN A 26 -5.34 -1.93 14.28
C ASN A 26 -4.61 -0.95 15.25
N ALA A 27 -3.64 -0.18 14.76
CA ALA A 27 -2.86 0.72 15.60
C ALA A 27 -3.74 1.85 16.16
N PRO A 28 -3.69 2.14 17.48
CA PRO A 28 -4.42 3.22 18.11
C PRO A 28 -3.79 4.56 17.74
N PHE A 29 -4.17 5.05 16.56
CA PHE A 29 -3.96 6.39 16.01
C PHE A 29 -2.76 7.22 16.51
N ARG A 30 -1.83 7.46 15.59
CA ARG A 30 -1.92 8.68 14.77
C ARG A 30 -1.97 8.24 13.31
N ALA A 31 -3.06 8.51 12.60
CA ALA A 31 -3.07 8.45 11.13
C ALA A 31 -2.07 9.49 10.62
N GLN A 32 -0.80 9.09 10.51
CA GLN A 32 0.27 9.91 9.97
C GLN A 32 0.16 9.90 8.45
N GLN A 33 -0.78 10.68 7.91
CA GLN A 33 -0.85 11.09 6.50
C GLN A 33 -0.42 9.99 5.53
N GLY A 34 -0.87 8.75 5.76
CA GLY A 34 -0.40 7.62 4.98
C GLY A 34 -0.90 7.78 3.56
N ARG A 35 -0.09 7.35 2.60
CA ARG A 35 -0.47 7.43 1.20
C ARG A 35 -0.26 6.08 0.56
N ILE A 36 -1.26 5.68 -0.19
CA ILE A 36 -1.23 4.46 -0.99
C ILE A 36 -0.83 4.87 -2.40
N TYR A 37 0.31 4.38 -2.86
CA TYR A 37 0.87 4.71 -4.16
C TYR A 37 0.87 3.50 -5.10
N VAL A 38 0.68 3.77 -6.39
CA VAL A 38 0.85 2.77 -7.47
C VAL A 38 1.87 3.27 -8.48
N TYR A 39 2.88 2.46 -8.77
CA TYR A 39 3.93 2.73 -9.75
C TYR A 39 3.96 1.63 -10.81
N LYS A 40 4.46 1.98 -12.01
CA LYS A 40 4.79 1.02 -13.06
C LYS A 40 6.30 0.87 -13.17
N GLY A 41 6.81 -0.37 -13.16
CA GLY A 41 8.23 -0.65 -13.30
C GLY A 41 8.92 -0.95 -11.96
N ALA A 42 9.75 -0.05 -11.46
CA ALA A 42 10.46 -0.18 -10.17
C ALA A 42 9.89 0.76 -9.10
N PHE A 43 10.18 0.49 -7.82
CA PHE A 43 9.93 1.47 -6.77
C PHE A 43 10.96 2.61 -6.89
N PRO A 44 10.53 3.88 -7.01
CA PRO A 44 11.45 5.02 -7.01
C PRO A 44 12.20 5.14 -5.68
N SER A 45 13.36 5.82 -5.69
CA SER A 45 14.12 6.08 -4.45
C SER A 45 13.38 7.02 -3.51
N ASN A 46 12.68 8.02 -4.06
CA ASN A 46 11.75 8.87 -3.33
C ASN A 46 10.31 8.34 -3.54
N PRO A 47 9.59 7.94 -2.48
CA PRO A 47 8.26 7.35 -2.62
C PRO A 47 7.22 8.26 -3.30
N THR A 48 7.37 9.57 -3.25
CA THR A 48 6.37 10.48 -3.84
C THR A 48 6.53 10.68 -5.35
N ASP A 49 7.59 10.16 -5.94
CA ASP A 49 7.92 10.41 -7.35
C ASP A 49 7.30 9.37 -8.27
N ASN A 50 7.06 9.74 -9.54
CA ASN A 50 6.70 8.83 -10.64
C ASN A 50 5.50 7.89 -10.38
N ALA A 51 4.62 8.25 -9.45
CA ALA A 51 3.37 7.55 -9.21
C ALA A 51 2.45 7.65 -10.43
N LYS A 52 1.77 6.55 -10.75
CA LYS A 52 0.68 6.55 -11.73
C LYS A 52 -0.62 7.04 -11.12
N THR A 53 -0.85 6.69 -9.86
CA THR A 53 -1.95 7.19 -9.05
C THR A 53 -1.62 7.03 -7.57
N TRP A 54 -2.29 7.80 -6.73
CA TRP A 54 -2.17 7.71 -5.28
C TRP A 54 -3.47 8.14 -4.59
N SER A 55 -3.64 7.71 -3.34
CA SER A 55 -4.75 8.14 -2.48
C SER A 55 -4.28 8.23 -1.03
N TRP A 56 -4.96 9.02 -0.23
CA TRP A 56 -4.74 9.03 1.22
C TRP A 56 -5.23 7.72 1.85
N ASP A 57 -4.56 7.28 2.92
CA ASP A 57 -4.92 6.05 3.63
C ASP A 57 -6.26 6.14 4.39
N ASN A 58 -6.80 7.34 4.56
CA ASN A 58 -8.12 7.59 5.12
C ASN A 58 -9.21 7.77 4.05
N GLU A 59 -8.86 7.70 2.77
CA GLU A 59 -9.79 7.74 1.65
C GLU A 59 -10.12 6.33 1.14
N HIS A 60 -11.21 6.20 0.37
CA HIS A 60 -11.57 4.96 -0.35
C HIS A 60 -11.56 3.66 0.47
N GLN A 61 -11.92 3.74 1.76
CA GLN A 61 -12.14 2.54 2.57
C GLN A 61 -13.52 1.94 2.29
N PRO A 62 -13.67 0.60 2.19
CA PRO A 62 -12.67 -0.44 2.49
C PRO A 62 -11.83 -0.89 1.29
N GLU A 63 -12.12 -0.42 0.07
CA GLU A 63 -11.39 -0.79 -1.14
C GLU A 63 -11.33 0.39 -2.13
N TRP A 64 -10.21 0.52 -2.82
CA TRP A 64 -9.97 1.55 -3.80
C TRP A 64 -9.81 0.95 -5.20
N ASN A 65 -10.72 1.32 -6.11
CA ASN A 65 -10.50 1.13 -7.54
C ASN A 65 -9.52 2.20 -8.03
N THR A 66 -8.32 1.78 -8.41
CA THR A 66 -7.25 2.70 -8.85
C THR A 66 -7.54 3.32 -10.23
N GLY A 67 -8.54 2.81 -10.97
CA GLY A 67 -8.80 3.17 -12.36
C GLY A 67 -7.77 2.62 -13.35
N LEU A 68 -6.77 1.88 -12.86
CA LEU A 68 -5.76 1.23 -13.68
C LEU A 68 -6.21 -0.19 -14.04
N PRO A 69 -5.93 -0.67 -15.27
CA PRO A 69 -6.18 -2.05 -15.62
C PRO A 69 -5.28 -2.97 -14.79
N TRP A 70 -5.82 -4.13 -14.38
CA TRP A 70 -5.03 -5.16 -13.73
C TRP A 70 -3.89 -5.63 -14.63
N GLY A 71 -2.76 -5.95 -14.01
CA GLY A 71 -1.58 -6.43 -14.69
C GLY A 71 -0.50 -6.84 -13.71
N THR A 72 0.51 -7.53 -14.20
CA THR A 72 1.67 -7.92 -13.40
C THR A 72 2.75 -6.85 -13.43
N GLY A 73 3.48 -6.67 -12.33
CA GLY A 73 4.54 -5.66 -12.23
C GLY A 73 4.03 -4.26 -11.88
N TRP A 74 2.79 -4.15 -11.39
CA TRP A 74 2.37 -2.98 -10.63
C TRP A 74 3.04 -3.03 -9.27
N ASN A 75 3.69 -1.94 -8.89
CA ASN A 75 4.27 -1.76 -7.57
C ASN A 75 3.31 -0.90 -6.75
N CYS A 76 2.76 -1.46 -5.70
CA CYS A 76 1.86 -0.81 -4.77
C CYS A 76 2.61 -0.58 -3.46
N ALA A 77 2.43 0.57 -2.84
CA ALA A 77 3.08 0.87 -1.58
C ALA A 77 2.16 1.57 -0.61
N TYR A 78 2.29 1.20 0.66
CA TYR A 78 1.87 2.05 1.77
C TYR A 78 3.09 2.89 2.13
N VAL A 79 2.96 4.21 2.01
CA VAL A 79 4.00 5.17 2.33
C VAL A 79 3.55 5.94 3.56
N ALA A 80 4.40 5.98 4.59
CA ALA A 80 4.11 6.66 5.85
C ALA A 80 5.16 7.76 6.11
N GLU A 81 4.76 8.80 6.81
CA GLU A 81 5.66 9.87 7.22
C GLU A 81 6.48 9.42 8.44
N LYS A 82 7.81 9.56 8.40
CA LYS A 82 8.66 9.19 9.55
C LYS A 82 8.41 10.15 10.73
N PRO A 83 8.22 9.70 11.97
CA PRO A 83 8.19 10.59 13.13
C PRO A 83 9.54 11.33 13.33
N ALA A 84 9.60 12.60 13.74
CA ALA A 84 8.54 13.58 13.99
C ALA A 84 8.39 14.55 12.79
N ASN A 85 7.72 14.08 11.71
CA ASN A 85 7.51 14.78 10.44
C ASN A 85 8.76 14.83 9.54
N GLY A 86 9.43 13.68 9.42
CA GLY A 86 10.50 13.42 8.47
C GLY A 86 9.97 13.05 7.07
N PRO A 87 10.84 12.63 6.15
CA PRO A 87 10.41 12.29 4.80
C PRO A 87 9.43 11.12 4.80
N TYR A 88 8.60 11.07 3.76
CA TYR A 88 7.81 9.90 3.44
C TYR A 88 8.71 8.72 3.10
N VAL A 89 8.45 7.59 3.73
CA VAL A 89 9.20 6.34 3.55
C VAL A 89 8.25 5.21 3.17
N TYR A 90 8.79 4.24 2.43
CA TYR A 90 8.07 3.00 2.18
C TYR A 90 7.86 2.24 3.48
N PHE A 91 6.60 2.08 3.86
CA PHE A 91 6.21 1.32 5.03
C PHE A 91 5.84 -0.11 4.65
N ILE A 92 5.08 -0.28 3.56
CA ILE A 92 4.78 -1.58 2.95
C ILE A 92 5.07 -1.48 1.45
N LYS A 93 5.69 -2.52 0.88
CA LYS A 93 5.87 -2.68 -0.56
C LYS A 93 5.22 -3.97 -1.03
N LEU A 94 4.49 -3.88 -2.13
CA LEU A 94 3.84 -5.01 -2.76
C LEU A 94 4.02 -4.92 -4.27
N THR A 95 4.35 -6.02 -4.92
CA THR A 95 4.39 -6.11 -6.38
C THR A 95 3.39 -7.15 -6.86
N THR A 96 2.52 -6.76 -7.80
CA THR A 96 1.55 -7.68 -8.42
C THR A 96 2.28 -8.70 -9.28
N SER A 97 1.82 -9.95 -9.25
CA SER A 97 2.45 -11.06 -9.97
C SER A 97 1.41 -11.94 -10.66
N LYS A 98 1.86 -12.83 -11.55
CA LYS A 98 0.98 -13.77 -12.27
C LYS A 98 0.24 -14.75 -11.34
N ALA A 99 0.74 -14.93 -10.12
CA ALA A 99 0.11 -15.77 -9.12
C ALA A 99 -1.08 -15.06 -8.42
N MET A 100 -1.33 -13.79 -8.75
CA MET A 100 -2.41 -12.99 -8.17
C MET A 100 -3.53 -12.79 -9.20
N GLY A 101 -4.76 -12.61 -8.73
CA GLY A 101 -5.94 -12.45 -9.58
C GLY A 101 -7.22 -12.23 -8.76
N PRO A 102 -8.41 -12.40 -9.37
CA PRO A 102 -9.69 -12.16 -8.69
C PRO A 102 -9.89 -13.00 -7.43
N ASP A 103 -9.32 -14.21 -7.42
CA ASP A 103 -9.45 -15.17 -6.32
C ASP A 103 -8.16 -15.32 -5.49
N VAL A 104 -7.10 -14.59 -5.83
CA VAL A 104 -5.79 -14.70 -5.17
C VAL A 104 -5.21 -13.31 -4.95
N ALA A 105 -5.52 -12.73 -3.80
CA ALA A 105 -4.91 -11.48 -3.35
C ALA A 105 -3.56 -11.75 -2.68
N ARG A 106 -2.66 -10.77 -2.74
CA ARG A 106 -1.42 -10.78 -1.95
C ARG A 106 -1.56 -9.74 -0.86
N ILE A 107 -1.32 -10.16 0.36
CA ILE A 107 -1.23 -9.27 1.52
C ILE A 107 0.25 -9.07 1.82
N ALA A 108 0.65 -7.81 1.96
CA ALA A 108 1.97 -7.44 2.45
C ALA A 108 1.83 -6.77 3.81
N GLU A 109 2.75 -7.12 4.71
CA GLU A 109 2.90 -6.56 6.05
C GLU A 109 4.16 -5.68 6.10
N PRO A 110 4.31 -4.80 7.10
CA PRO A 110 5.49 -3.96 7.23
C PRO A 110 6.74 -4.83 7.32
N SER A 111 7.72 -4.58 6.45
CA SER A 111 9.07 -5.09 6.67
C SER A 111 9.61 -4.46 7.94
N GLU A 112 10.05 -5.26 8.92
CA GLU A 112 10.64 -4.78 10.19
C GLU A 112 11.52 -3.55 9.94
N VAL A 113 11.03 -2.39 10.37
CA VAL A 113 11.83 -1.16 10.42
C VAL A 113 12.72 -1.31 11.65
N ASN A 114 13.94 -1.82 11.43
CA ASN A 114 15.05 -1.69 12.38
C ASN A 114 15.39 -0.22 12.65
#